data_AF-A0A661MBH0-F1
#
_entry.id   AF-A0A661MBH0-F1
#
_cell.length_a   1.000
_cell.length_b   1.000
_cell.length_c   1.000
_cell.angle_alpha   90.00
_cell.angle_beta   90.00
_cell.angle_gamma   90.00
#
_symmetry.space_group_name_H-M   'P 1'
#
loop_
_entity.id
_entity.type
_entity.pdbx_description
1 polymer ?
#
loop_
_entity_poly.entity_id
_entity_poly.type
_entity_poly.pdbx_seq_one_letter_code
_entity_poly.pdbx_strand_id
1 'polypeptide(L)'
;MIEHPGSHDKGFTLIELIIVIAIIGILAAIAVPQYSAYKTRAYNAAAIEDLKAAEAAQELYFTEHYTYCANTSTLIGATYMLFLSDGVRLTIDPMNTNTHGFLMRTRHQSGDVTYRLQGPGGRVVEE
;
A
#
# COMPACT_ATOMS: atom_id res chain seq x y z
N MET A 1 -57.78 16.48 44.30
CA MET A 1 -57.38 16.87 42.93
C MET A 1 -55.87 17.00 42.95
N ILE A 2 -55.14 16.05 42.36
CA ILE A 2 -53.66 16.01 42.35
C ILE A 2 -53.21 16.47 40.96
N GLU A 3 -52.37 17.50 40.88
CA GLU A 3 -51.78 17.94 39.60
C GLU A 3 -50.74 16.93 39.12
N HIS A 4 -50.88 16.45 37.89
CA HIS A 4 -49.88 15.62 37.22
C HIS A 4 -48.85 16.54 36.52
N PRO A 5 -47.56 16.52 36.91
CA PRO A 5 -46.52 17.22 36.17
C PRO A 5 -46.31 16.51 34.82
N GLY A 6 -46.74 17.15 33.73
CA GLY A 6 -46.52 16.65 32.38
C GLY A 6 -45.03 16.58 32.06
N SER A 7 -44.56 15.41 31.64
CA SER A 7 -43.21 15.23 31.11
C SER A 7 -43.08 16.02 29.80
N HIS A 8 -42.22 17.04 29.80
CA HIS A 8 -41.84 17.74 28.58
C HIS A 8 -41.00 16.82 27.70
N ASP A 9 -41.66 16.12 26.77
CA ASP A 9 -40.97 15.51 25.63
C ASP A 9 -40.42 16.63 24.75
N LYS A 10 -39.12 16.92 24.91
CA LYS A 10 -38.40 17.89 24.08
C LYS A 10 -38.18 17.27 22.71
N GLY A 11 -38.96 17.68 21.73
CA GLY A 11 -38.73 17.35 20.32
C GLY A 11 -37.44 17.99 19.80
N PHE A 12 -36.69 17.27 18.97
CA PHE A 12 -35.48 17.75 18.29
C PHE A 12 -35.85 18.81 17.25
N THR A 13 -35.08 19.89 17.14
CA THR A 13 -35.39 20.94 16.16
C THR A 13 -34.78 20.61 14.79
N LEU A 14 -35.47 21.00 13.72
CA LEU A 14 -34.94 20.87 12.35
C LEU A 14 -33.65 21.68 12.17
N ILE A 15 -33.52 22.81 12.85
CA ILE A 15 -32.31 23.65 12.78
C ILE A 15 -31.10 22.98 13.44
N GLU A 16 -31.28 22.26 14.55
CA GLU A 16 -30.22 21.46 15.16
C GLU A 16 -29.71 20.39 14.19
N LEU A 17 -30.62 19.73 13.48
CA LEU A 17 -30.22 18.71 12.50
C LEU A 17 -29.46 19.34 11.32
N ILE A 18 -29.90 20.50 10.83
CA ILE A 18 -29.28 21.19 9.69
C ILE A 18 -27.86 21.66 10.02
N ILE A 19 -27.62 22.16 11.23
CA ILE A 19 -26.26 22.58 11.65
C ILE A 19 -25.34 21.36 11.76
N VAL A 20 -25.83 20.24 12.30
CA VAL A 20 -25.04 19.01 12.42
C VAL A 20 -24.61 18.49 11.05
N ILE A 21 -25.53 18.40 10.08
CA ILE A 21 -25.19 17.95 8.73
C ILE A 21 -24.25 18.93 8.01
N ALA A 22 -24.37 20.24 8.26
CA ALA A 22 -23.47 21.23 7.69
C ALA A 22 -22.04 21.04 8.20
N ILE A 23 -21.85 20.82 9.50
CA ILE A 23 -20.53 20.57 10.09
C ILE A 23 -19.94 19.25 9.57
N ILE A 24 -20.73 18.17 9.56
CA ILE A 24 -20.28 16.87 9.02
C ILE A 24 -19.90 17.00 7.54
N GLY A 25 -20.66 17.77 6.75
CA GLY A 25 -20.36 18.03 5.34
C GLY A 25 -19.00 18.71 5.14
N ILE A 26 -18.68 19.71 5.95
CA ILE A 26 -17.38 20.40 5.89
C ILE A 26 -16.24 19.45 6.27
N LEU A 27 -16.40 18.69 7.36
CA LEU A 27 -15.39 17.73 7.81
C LEU A 27 -15.17 16.63 6.77
N ALA A 28 -16.24 16.08 6.18
CA ALA A 28 -16.16 15.04 5.16
C ALA A 28 -15.46 15.53 3.88
N ALA A 29 -15.72 16.77 3.46
CA ALA A 29 -15.09 17.36 2.28
C ALA A 29 -13.56 17.41 2.38
N ILE A 30 -13.00 17.60 3.59
CA ILE A 30 -11.56 17.61 3.84
C ILE A 30 -11.04 16.18 4.09
N ALA A 31 -11.77 15.41 4.90
CA ALA A 31 -11.31 14.08 5.35
C ALA A 31 -11.23 13.06 4.22
N VAL A 32 -12.18 13.07 3.27
CA VAL A 32 -12.23 12.09 2.16
C VAL A 32 -10.99 12.15 1.26
N PRO A 33 -10.60 13.30 0.67
CA PRO A 33 -9.41 13.36 -0.17
C PRO A 33 -8.12 13.07 0.61
N GLN A 34 -8.03 13.53 1.86
CA GLN A 34 -6.88 13.26 2.73
C GLN A 34 -6.73 11.76 3.02
N TYR A 35 -7.83 11.08 3.36
CA TYR A 35 -7.82 9.64 3.62
C TYR A 35 -7.47 8.84 2.36
N SER A 36 -7.96 9.27 1.19
CA SER A 36 -7.58 8.65 -0.08
C SER A 36 -6.07 8.73 -0.33
N ALA A 37 -5.48 9.93 -0.18
CA ALA A 37 -4.04 10.13 -0.33
C ALA A 37 -3.21 9.32 0.69
N TYR A 38 -3.69 9.21 1.93
CA TYR A 38 -3.05 8.37 2.95
C TYR A 38 -3.01 6.90 2.54
N LYS A 39 -4.12 6.35 2.04
CA LYS A 39 -4.17 4.96 1.54
C LYS A 39 -3.20 4.74 0.38
N THR A 40 -3.15 5.67 -0.59
CA THR A 40 -2.20 5.57 -1.71
C THR A 40 -0.75 5.53 -1.24
N ARG A 41 -0.38 6.37 -0.26
CA ARG A 41 0.97 6.34 0.34
C ARG A 41 1.27 5.01 1.04
N ALA A 42 0.29 4.44 1.74
CA ALA A 42 0.46 3.13 2.38
C ALA A 42 0.68 2.01 1.34
N TYR A 43 -0.08 2.03 0.24
CA TYR A 43 0.10 1.11 -0.88
C TYR A 43 1.48 1.23 -1.54
N ASN A 44 1.98 2.46 -1.72
CA ASN A 44 3.31 2.68 -2.26
C ASN A 44 4.40 2.21 -1.30
N ALA A 45 4.23 2.42 0.02
CA ALA A 45 5.15 1.91 1.03
C ALA A 45 5.25 0.38 0.99
N ALA A 46 4.12 -0.32 0.89
CA ALA A 46 4.11 -1.78 0.73
C ALA A 46 4.87 -2.23 -0.52
N ALA A 47 4.69 -1.54 -1.66
CA ALA A 47 5.44 -1.85 -2.88
C ALA A 47 6.96 -1.65 -2.73
N ILE A 48 7.38 -0.61 -2.01
CA ILE A 48 8.81 -0.35 -1.73
C ILE A 48 9.39 -1.43 -0.80
N GLU A 49 8.64 -1.82 0.24
CA GLU A 49 9.07 -2.86 1.20
C GLU A 49 9.23 -4.22 0.51
N ASP A 50 8.24 -4.62 -0.27
CA ASP A 50 8.28 -5.86 -1.04
C ASP A 50 9.44 -5.88 -2.06
N LEU A 51 9.79 -4.73 -2.64
CA LEU A 51 10.93 -4.63 -3.57
C LEU A 51 12.27 -4.87 -2.87
N LYS A 52 12.43 -4.39 -1.63
CA LYS A 52 13.61 -4.66 -0.82
C LYS A 52 13.66 -6.11 -0.34
N ALA A 53 12.50 -6.70 -0.01
CA ALA A 53 12.42 -8.12 0.30
C ALA A 53 12.81 -8.97 -0.93
N ALA A 54 12.40 -8.56 -2.13
CA ALA A 54 12.78 -9.21 -3.38
C ALA A 54 14.29 -9.09 -3.66
N GLU A 55 14.93 -7.97 -3.29
CA GLU A 55 16.39 -7.82 -3.35
C GLU A 55 17.08 -8.87 -2.45
N ALA A 56 16.63 -9.03 -1.21
CA ALA A 56 17.17 -10.06 -0.32
C ALA A 56 16.95 -11.49 -0.88
N ALA A 57 15.79 -11.76 -1.50
CA ALA A 57 15.52 -13.03 -2.15
C ALA A 57 16.43 -13.32 -3.34
N GLN A 58 16.80 -12.28 -4.12
CA GLN A 58 17.79 -12.39 -5.19
C GLN A 58 19.17 -12.79 -4.66
N GLU A 59 19.61 -12.21 -3.53
CA GLU A 59 20.90 -12.56 -2.92
C GLU A 59 20.92 -14.01 -2.39
N LEU A 60 19.80 -14.48 -1.81
CA LEU A 60 19.66 -15.88 -1.41
C LEU A 60 19.74 -16.81 -2.61
N TYR A 61 19.01 -16.51 -3.69
CA TYR A 61 19.06 -17.30 -4.93
C TYR A 61 20.48 -17.34 -5.55
N PHE A 62 21.19 -16.21 -5.52
CA PHE A 62 22.55 -16.11 -6.04
C PHE A 62 23.52 -17.05 -5.30
N THR A 63 23.33 -17.24 -4.00
CA THR A 63 24.17 -18.12 -3.17
C THR A 63 24.13 -19.58 -3.64
N GLU A 64 23.02 -20.01 -4.23
CA GLU A 64 22.82 -21.39 -4.70
C GLU A 64 23.15 -21.56 -6.19
N HIS A 65 22.83 -20.57 -7.00
CA HIS A 65 22.85 -20.69 -8.46
C HIS A 65 23.97 -19.90 -9.15
N TYR A 66 24.71 -19.05 -8.42
CA TYR A 66 25.74 -18.16 -8.98
C TYR A 66 25.25 -17.27 -10.14
N THR A 67 23.95 -16.99 -10.17
CA THR A 67 23.29 -16.06 -11.09
C THR A 67 22.06 -15.50 -10.41
N TYR A 68 21.62 -14.31 -10.78
CA TYR A 68 20.34 -13.77 -10.32
C TYR A 68 19.17 -14.41 -11.07
N CYS A 69 18.01 -14.48 -10.39
CA CYS A 69 16.83 -15.15 -10.90
C CYS A 69 16.05 -14.23 -11.85
N ALA A 70 15.80 -14.66 -13.08
CA ALA A 70 15.03 -13.91 -14.07
C ALA A 70 13.51 -14.13 -13.97
N ASN A 71 13.05 -15.06 -13.12
CA ASN A 71 11.65 -15.48 -13.04
C ASN A 71 11.04 -15.15 -11.68
N THR A 72 10.03 -14.26 -11.65
CA THR A 72 9.37 -13.85 -10.40
C THR A 72 8.83 -15.04 -9.60
N SER A 73 8.17 -15.99 -10.26
CA SER A 73 7.52 -17.13 -9.60
C SER A 73 8.49 -18.07 -8.89
N THR A 74 9.78 -18.05 -9.25
CA THR A 74 10.81 -18.86 -8.59
C THR A 74 11.22 -18.26 -7.26
N LEU A 75 11.20 -16.93 -7.13
CA LEU A 75 11.55 -16.24 -5.89
C LEU A 75 10.42 -16.24 -4.87
N ILE A 76 9.16 -16.11 -5.33
CA ILE A 76 8.01 -16.03 -4.43
C ILE A 76 7.77 -17.36 -3.72
N GLY A 77 7.68 -17.31 -2.39
CA GLY A 77 7.37 -18.44 -1.52
C GLY A 77 8.39 -18.64 -0.42
N ALA A 78 8.32 -19.80 0.24
CA ALA A 78 9.12 -20.08 1.42
C ALA A 78 10.61 -20.29 1.11
N THR A 79 10.97 -20.75 -0.10
CA THR A 79 12.36 -21.07 -0.49
C THR A 79 13.30 -19.89 -0.34
N TYR A 80 12.89 -18.71 -0.83
CA TYR A 80 13.67 -17.48 -0.76
C TYR A 80 13.02 -16.44 0.16
N MET A 81 12.11 -16.89 1.03
CA MET A 81 11.38 -16.09 2.03
C MET A 81 10.68 -14.84 1.47
N LEU A 82 10.27 -14.86 0.20
CA LEU A 82 9.59 -13.73 -0.44
C LEU A 82 8.09 -13.94 -0.45
N PHE A 83 7.38 -13.14 0.34
CA PHE A 83 5.93 -13.03 0.31
C PHE A 83 5.56 -11.60 -0.04
N LEU A 84 4.80 -11.42 -1.11
CA LEU A 84 4.34 -10.10 -1.51
C LEU A 84 3.12 -9.71 -0.68
N SER A 85 3.07 -8.44 -0.32
CA SER A 85 1.91 -7.77 0.26
C SER A 85 0.73 -7.85 -0.71
N ASP A 86 -0.48 -7.88 -0.15
CA ASP A 86 -1.70 -7.93 -0.98
C ASP A 86 -1.71 -6.78 -1.99
N GLY A 87 -2.11 -7.08 -3.23
CA GLY A 87 -2.17 -6.11 -4.31
C GLY A 87 -0.82 -5.63 -4.88
N VAL A 88 0.32 -6.03 -4.32
CA VAL A 88 1.65 -5.72 -4.91
C VAL A 88 1.97 -6.72 -6.02
N ARG A 89 2.45 -6.19 -7.14
CA ARG A 89 2.97 -6.98 -8.26
C ARG A 89 4.46 -6.73 -8.39
N LEU A 90 5.24 -7.81 -8.34
CA LEU A 90 6.68 -7.81 -8.64
C LEU A 90 6.91 -8.32 -10.06
N THR A 91 7.74 -7.59 -10.81
CA THR A 91 8.21 -7.99 -12.14
C THR A 91 9.73 -7.94 -12.17
N ILE A 92 10.35 -9.04 -12.58
CA ILE A 92 11.79 -9.09 -12.84
C ILE A 92 12.01 -8.89 -14.33
N ASP A 93 13.01 -8.09 -14.70
CA ASP A 93 13.38 -7.85 -16.08
C ASP A 93 14.38 -8.93 -16.54
N PRO A 94 13.96 -9.90 -17.36
CA PRO A 94 14.81 -11.04 -17.70
C PRO A 94 15.97 -10.64 -18.61
N MET A 95 15.87 -9.53 -19.34
CA MET A 95 16.93 -9.04 -20.22
C MET A 95 18.06 -8.36 -19.44
N ASN A 96 17.77 -7.92 -18.22
CA ASN A 96 18.70 -7.22 -17.32
C ASN A 96 19.10 -8.08 -16.12
N THR A 97 18.91 -9.39 -16.20
CA THR A 97 19.21 -10.33 -15.11
C THR A 97 20.26 -11.35 -15.56
N ASN A 98 21.38 -11.40 -14.85
CA ASN A 98 22.51 -12.29 -15.13
C ASN A 98 23.36 -12.51 -13.86
N THR A 99 24.63 -12.90 -14.00
CA THR A 99 25.56 -13.10 -12.87
C THR A 99 26.01 -11.80 -12.19
N HIS A 100 25.86 -10.65 -12.83
CA HIS A 100 26.38 -9.37 -12.34
C HIS A 100 25.31 -8.43 -11.80
N GLY A 101 24.03 -8.70 -12.09
CA GLY A 101 22.94 -7.88 -11.57
C GLY A 101 21.57 -8.31 -12.05
N PHE A 102 20.58 -7.57 -11.57
CA PHE A 102 19.17 -7.74 -11.88
C PHE A 102 18.49 -6.37 -11.90
N LEU A 103 17.36 -6.29 -12.59
CA LEU A 103 16.44 -5.16 -12.52
C LEU A 103 15.07 -5.68 -12.14
N MET A 104 14.50 -5.13 -11.08
CA MET A 104 13.17 -5.49 -10.60
C MET A 104 12.29 -4.25 -10.49
N ARG A 105 10.99 -4.47 -10.62
CA ARG A 105 9.96 -3.45 -10.48
C ARG A 105 8.84 -3.94 -9.57
N THR A 106 8.32 -3.08 -8.71
CA THR A 106 7.08 -3.33 -7.97
C THR A 106 6.07 -2.22 -8.18
N ARG A 107 4.80 -2.59 -8.19
CA ARG A 107 3.68 -1.64 -8.14
C ARG A 107 2.52 -2.25 -7.38
N HIS A 108 1.93 -1.47 -6.48
CA HIS A 108 0.64 -1.82 -5.88
C HIS A 108 -0.50 -1.49 -6.85
N GLN A 109 -1.48 -2.38 -6.99
CA GLN A 109 -2.60 -2.23 -7.94
C GLN A 109 -3.44 -0.96 -7.73
N SER A 110 -3.57 -0.52 -6.48
CA SER A 110 -4.23 0.72 -6.07
C SER A 110 -3.25 1.85 -5.74
N GLY A 111 -1.95 1.62 -5.92
CA GLY A 111 -0.92 2.66 -5.84
C GLY A 111 -0.83 3.45 -7.14
N ASP A 112 -0.16 4.60 -7.09
CA ASP A 112 0.02 5.51 -8.22
C ASP A 112 1.43 5.47 -8.82
N VAL A 113 2.41 4.89 -8.12
CA VAL A 113 3.83 4.85 -8.55
C VAL A 113 4.31 3.43 -8.80
N THR A 114 5.17 3.27 -9.80
CA THR A 114 6.00 2.06 -9.99
C THR A 114 7.39 2.34 -9.44
N TYR A 115 7.90 1.41 -8.65
CA TYR A 115 9.25 1.48 -8.09
C TYR A 115 10.14 0.49 -8.79
N ARG A 116 11.39 0.87 -9.06
CA ARG A 116 12.40 -0.01 -9.63
C ARG A 116 13.66 -0.04 -8.76
N LEU A 117 14.37 -1.17 -8.82
CA LEU A 117 15.66 -1.36 -8.17
C LEU A 117 16.57 -2.14 -9.12
N GLN A 118 17.78 -1.62 -9.34
CA GLN A 118 18.85 -2.30 -10.05
C GLN A 118 19.92 -2.71 -9.04
N GLY A 119 20.08 -4.01 -8.84
CA GLY A 119 21.02 -4.58 -7.87
C GLY A 119 22.21 -5.30 -8.51
N PRO A 120 23.15 -5.81 -7.69
CA PRO A 120 23.11 -5.77 -6.22
C PRO A 120 23.44 -4.40 -5.61
N GLY A 121 22.90 -4.11 -4.42
CA GLY A 121 23.23 -2.90 -3.64
C GLY A 121 22.63 -1.61 -4.21
N GLY A 122 21.55 -1.76 -4.98
CA GLY A 122 20.85 -0.67 -5.63
C GLY A 122 20.11 0.23 -4.65
N ARG A 123 19.51 1.30 -5.19
CA ARG A 123 18.51 2.07 -4.46
C ARG A 123 17.18 1.92 -5.15
N VAL A 124 16.12 1.89 -4.34
CA VAL A 124 14.75 2.01 -4.86
C VAL A 124 14.58 3.42 -5.44
N VAL A 125 14.12 3.48 -6.69
CA VAL A 125 13.81 4.74 -7.39
C VAL A 125 12.43 4.64 -8.03
N GLU A 126 11.76 5.77 -8.15
CA GLU A 126 10.50 5.89 -8.90
C GLU A 126 10.82 5.79 -10.40
N GLU A 127 9.92 5.15 -11.15
CA GLU A 127 9.96 5.03 -12.62
C GLU A 127 9.03 6.04 -13.30
#